data_AF-F3GPD0-F1
#
_entry.id   AF-F3GPD0-F1
#
_cell.length_a   1.000
_cell.length_b   1.000
_cell.length_c   1.000
_cell.angle_alpha   90.00
_cell.angle_beta   90.00
_cell.angle_gamma   90.00
#
_symmetry.space_group_name_H-M   'P 1'
#
loop_
_entity.id
_entity.type
_entity.pdbx_description
1 polymer ?
#
loop_
_entity_poly.entity_id
_entity_poly.type
_entity_poly.pdbx_seq_one_letter_code
_entity_poly.pdbx_strand_id
1 'polypeptide(L)' 'MQLDGSLSLTERQSLAAKRTNELRQKATESKIRAACRQLQDQGKALVRAAIATLAGVSVRTVAS' A
#
# COMPACT_ATOMS: atom_id res chain seq x y z
N MET A 1 -16.75 11.00 4.67
CA MET A 1 -16.90 9.62 4.14
C MET A 1 -18.32 9.13 4.42
N GLN A 2 -19.29 9.47 3.57
CA GLN A 2 -20.66 9.00 3.78
C GLN A 2 -20.74 7.50 3.44
N LEU A 3 -20.85 6.68 4.48
CA LEU A 3 -21.27 5.29 4.39
C LEU A 3 -22.79 5.25 4.50
N ASP A 4 -23.41 4.23 3.92
CA ASP A 4 -24.86 4.08 3.94
C ASP A 4 -25.41 4.17 5.37
N GLY A 5 -26.36 5.07 5.59
CA GLY A 5 -26.98 5.33 6.89
C GLY A 5 -27.86 4.17 7.38
N SER A 6 -28.29 3.28 6.48
CA SER A 6 -29.11 2.10 6.78
C SER A 6 -28.33 0.96 7.44
N LEU A 7 -26.99 0.96 7.35
CA LEU A 7 -26.13 -0.04 7.96
C LEU A 7 -26.05 0.12 9.48
N SER A 8 -25.90 -0.99 10.20
CA SER A 8 -25.57 -0.94 11.63
C SER A 8 -24.21 -0.26 11.87
N LEU A 9 -23.97 0.21 13.11
CA LEU A 9 -22.70 0.84 13.47
C LEU A 9 -21.51 -0.10 13.17
N THR A 10 -21.64 -1.38 13.52
CA THR A 10 -20.61 -2.39 13.30
C THR A 10 -20.29 -2.55 11.82
N GLU A 11 -21.32 -2.67 10.96
CA GLU A 11 -21.12 -2.80 9.51
C GLU A 11 -20.45 -1.55 8.91
N ARG A 12 -20.84 -0.35 9.36
CA ARG A 12 -20.16 0.89 8.94
C ARG A 12 -18.70 0.92 9.38
N GLN A 13 -18.40 0.51 10.62
CA GLN A 13 -17.03 0.46 11.12
C GLN A 13 -16.18 -0.55 10.33
N SER A 14 -16.70 -1.75 10.07
CA SER A 14 -16.03 -2.76 9.25
C SER A 14 -15.77 -2.26 7.82
N LEU A 15 -16.76 -1.60 7.20
CA LEU A 15 -16.61 -1.05 5.85
C LEU A 15 -15.62 0.12 5.81
N ALA A 16 -15.63 1.00 6.81
CA ALA A 16 -14.64 2.07 6.95
C ALA A 16 -13.22 1.50 7.10
N ALA A 17 -13.04 0.48 7.95
CA ALA A 17 -11.76 -0.18 8.16
C ALA A 17 -11.27 -0.84 6.87
N LYS A 18 -12.15 -1.56 6.16
CA LYS A 18 -11.84 -2.19 4.87
C LYS A 18 -11.39 -1.15 3.83
N ARG A 19 -12.15 -0.07 3.65
CA ARG A 19 -11.79 1.00 2.71
C ARG A 19 -10.46 1.67 3.08
N THR A 20 -10.22 1.93 4.36
CA THR A 20 -8.95 2.49 4.82
C THR A 20 -7.79 1.54 4.52
N ASN A 21 -8.01 0.23 4.71
CA ASN A 21 -7.01 -0.77 4.37
C ASN A 21 -6.73 -0.81 2.86
N GLU A 22 -7.77 -0.81 2.02
CA GLU A 22 -7.64 -0.77 0.57
C GLU A 22 -6.89 0.48 0.09
N LEU A 23 -7.17 1.66 0.67
CA LEU A 23 -6.46 2.89 0.35
C LEU A 23 -4.98 2.81 0.74
N ARG A 24 -4.68 2.29 1.94
CA ARG A 24 -3.29 2.07 2.38
C ARG A 24 -2.57 1.07 1.49
N GLN A 25 -3.24 0.01 1.06
CA GLN A 25 -2.67 -0.98 0.15
C GLN A 25 -2.34 -0.36 -1.21
N LYS A 26 -3.29 0.35 -1.82
CA LYS A 26 -3.07 1.06 -3.10
C LYS A 26 -1.92 2.06 -3.02
N ALA A 27 -1.84 2.84 -1.93
CA ALA A 27 -0.75 3.78 -1.71
C ALA A 27 0.61 3.06 -1.56
N THR A 28 0.62 1.94 -0.83
CA THR A 28 1.82 1.10 -0.64
C THR A 28 2.32 0.53 -1.96
N GLU A 29 1.43 -0.07 -2.75
CA GLU A 29 1.77 -0.58 -4.08
C GLU A 29 2.30 0.52 -5.01
N SER A 30 1.73 1.72 -4.95
CA SER A 30 2.19 2.86 -5.75
C SER A 30 3.63 3.25 -5.39
N LYS A 31 3.97 3.28 -4.09
CA LYS A 31 5.35 3.56 -3.64
C LYS A 31 6.32 2.48 -4.07
N ILE A 32 5.94 1.21 -3.97
CA ILE A 32 6.76 0.08 -4.41
C ILE A 32 7.02 0.17 -5.92
N ARG A 33 5.99 0.42 -6.73
CA ARG A 33 6.16 0.60 -8.19
C ARG A 33 7.07 1.77 -8.53
N ALA A 34 6.95 2.90 -7.82
CA ALA A 34 7.83 4.05 -8.02
C ALA A 34 9.29 3.73 -7.65
N ALA A 35 9.52 3.04 -6.54
CA ALA A 35 10.85 2.59 -6.11
C ALA A 35 11.50 1.64 -7.14
N CYS A 36 10.73 0.71 -7.70
CA CYS A 36 11.22 -0.17 -8.76
C CYS A 36 11.65 0.62 -10.00
N ARG A 37 10.82 1.55 -10.48
CA ARG A 37 11.17 2.41 -11.63
C ARG A 37 12.44 3.20 -11.35
N GLN A 38 12.53 3.82 -10.17
CA GLN A 38 13.70 4.60 -9.79
C GLN A 38 14.99 3.75 -9.76
N LEU A 39 14.93 2.48 -9.33
CA LEU A 39 16.08 1.58 -9.38
C LEU A 39 16.45 1.22 -10.82
N GLN A 40 15.46 0.94 -11.67
CA GLN A 40 15.68 0.64 -13.09
C GLN A 40 16.29 1.82 -13.83
N ASP A 41 15.78 3.04 -13.61
CA ASP A 41 16.30 4.27 -14.21
C ASP A 41 17.75 4.54 -13.79
N GLN A 42 18.16 4.04 -12.62
CA GLN A 42 19.55 4.10 -12.13
C GLN A 42 20.42 2.93 -12.60
N GLY A 43 19.89 2.00 -13.40
CA GLY A 43 20.59 0.79 -13.82
C GLY A 43 20.88 -0.18 -12.66
N LYS A 44 20.17 -0.06 -11.53
CA LYS A 44 20.38 -0.89 -10.34
C LYS A 44 19.48 -2.13 -10.37
N ALA A 45 19.97 -3.20 -9.76
CA ALA A 45 19.19 -4.42 -9.59
C ALA A 45 17.97 -4.21 -8.69
N LEU A 46 16.86 -4.86 -9.03
CA LEU A 46 15.61 -4.84 -8.27
C LEU A 46 15.66 -5.78 -7.07
N VAL A 47 16.44 -5.41 -6.05
CA VAL A 47 16.58 -6.18 -4.82
C VAL A 47 15.50 -5.76 -3.82
N ARG A 48 14.82 -6.73 -3.19
CA ARG A 48 13.73 -6.49 -2.21
C ARG A 48 14.11 -5.50 -1.11
N ALA A 49 15.32 -5.61 -0.56
CA ALA A 49 15.83 -4.68 0.45
C ALA A 49 15.92 -3.24 -0.07
N ALA A 50 16.48 -3.05 -1.27
CA ALA A 50 16.60 -1.73 -1.88
C ALA A 50 15.23 -1.11 -2.20
N ILE A 51 14.28 -1.91 -2.71
CA ILE A 51 12.91 -1.49 -2.96
C ILE A 51 12.23 -1.07 -1.66
N ALA A 52 12.35 -1.87 -0.60
CA ALA A 52 11.78 -1.58 0.71
C ALA A 52 12.31 -0.26 1.30
N THR A 53 13.63 -0.05 1.23
CA THR A 53 14.29 1.18 1.67
C THR A 53 13.79 2.39 0.88
N LEU A 54 13.72 2.30 -0.46
CA LEU A 54 13.25 3.40 -1.32
C LEU A 54 11.76 3.71 -1.15
N ALA A 55 10.93 2.68 -1.01
CA ALA A 55 9.48 2.84 -0.85
C ALA A 55 9.08 3.22 0.59
N GLY A 56 10.01 3.14 1.56
CA GLY A 56 9.74 3.42 2.98
C GLY A 56 8.81 2.40 3.63
N VAL A 57 8.97 1.11 3.27
CA VAL A 57 8.15 0.00 3.76
C VAL A 57 9.02 -1.15 4.25
N SER A 58 8.45 -2.13 4.94
CA SER A 58 9.20 -3.32 5.34
C SER A 58 9.47 -4.24 4.16
N VAL A 59 10.55 -5.02 4.22
CA VAL A 59 10.85 -6.06 3.21
C VAL A 59 9.73 -7.08 3.11
N ARG A 60 9.08 -7.41 4.23
CA ARG A 60 7.92 -8.30 4.26
C ARG A 60 6.78 -7.74 3.40
N THR A 61 6.50 -6.45 3.52
CA THR A 61 5.46 -5.75 2.73
C THR A 61 5.73 -5.81 1.24
N VAL A 62 6.99 -5.82 0.81
CA VAL A 62 7.36 -5.98 -0.61
C VAL A 62 7.14 -7.42 -1.11
N ALA A 63 7.17 -8.40 -0.22
CA ALA A 63 7.02 -9.82 -0.53
C ALA A 63 5.61 -10.38 -0.28
N SER A 64 4.68 -9.55 0.20
CA SER A 64 3.28 -9.91 0.46
C SER A 64 2.45 -9.71 -0.80
#